data_AF-A0A2G5T451-F1
#
_entry.id   AF-A0A2G5T451-F1
#
_cell.length_a   1.000
_cell.length_b   1.000
_cell.length_c   1.000
_cell.angle_alpha   90.00
_cell.angle_beta   90.00
_cell.angle_gamma   90.00
#
_symmetry.space_group_name_H-M   'P 1'
#
loop_
_entity.id
_entity.type
_entity.pdbx_description
1 polymer ?
#
loop_
_entity_poly.entity_id
_entity_poly.type
_entity_poly.pdbx_seq_one_letter_code
_entity_poly.pdbx_strand_id
1 'polypeptide(L)'
;MSSIFKKAALDECGGMVEFKDYMAEDYFFGKNLAARGYTSGISNQPALQNSAATTFTSFSNRVGRRAKLRIAMMPQVILVEPLQDCFPAGIIMALSVHYLFDITIPMLFVIHFFFWISMDYMIMRVLQNGPLTLPLIQFFGFWLFRELSSPVIFIKALMTPSVRWRNNIFHVRWGGKIRDRISV
;
A
#
# COMPACT_ATOMS: atom_id res chain seq x y z
N MET A 1 3.05 -1.00 -9.63
CA MET A 1 1.95 -0.02 -9.77
C MET A 1 2.02 0.38 -11.22
N SER A 2 0.95 0.14 -11.98
CA SER A 2 0.88 0.49 -13.39
C SER A 2 0.04 1.75 -13.51
N SER A 3 0.57 2.75 -14.21
CA SER A 3 -0.08 4.05 -14.40
C SER A 3 0.21 4.54 -15.81
N ILE A 4 -0.75 5.27 -16.39
CA ILE A 4 -0.64 5.84 -17.74
C ILE A 4 -0.87 7.34 -17.60
N PHE A 5 0.00 8.12 -18.23
CA PHE A 5 -0.06 9.58 -18.21
C PHE A 5 -0.11 10.12 -19.62
N LYS A 6 -0.76 11.27 -19.81
CA LYS A 6 -0.72 12.00 -21.08
C LYS A 6 0.68 12.57 -21.25
N LYS A 7 1.37 12.20 -22.34
CA LYS A 7 2.74 12.65 -22.61
C LYS A 7 2.86 14.18 -22.60
N ALA A 8 1.98 14.88 -23.33
CA ALA A 8 1.98 16.34 -23.39
C ALA A 8 1.89 16.99 -22.00
N ALA A 9 1.01 16.50 -21.14
CA ALA A 9 0.84 17.02 -19.79
C ALA A 9 2.08 16.76 -18.90
N LEU A 10 2.79 15.66 -19.12
CA LEU A 10 4.04 15.37 -18.42
C LEU A 10 5.19 16.25 -18.94
N ASP A 11 5.25 16.50 -20.25
CA ASP A 11 6.24 17.39 -20.86
C ASP A 11 6.08 18.84 -20.35
N GLU A 12 4.85 19.31 -20.13
CA GLU A 12 4.54 20.59 -19.46
C GLU A 12 5.04 20.67 -18.00
N CYS A 13 5.31 19.53 -17.37
CA CYS A 13 5.87 19.45 -16.02
C CYS A 13 7.41 19.36 -16.01
N GLY A 14 8.08 19.56 -17.16
CA GLY A 14 9.53 19.39 -17.30
C GLY A 14 9.95 17.98 -17.72
N GLY A 15 8.99 17.13 -18.10
CA GLY A 15 9.23 15.75 -18.52
C GLY A 15 9.75 14.86 -17.40
N MET A 16 10.21 13.66 -17.74
CA MET A 16 10.71 12.69 -16.76
C MET A 16 12.01 13.13 -16.06
N VAL A 17 12.78 14.03 -16.69
CA VAL A 17 14.07 14.50 -16.17
C VAL A 17 13.91 15.26 -14.86
N GLU A 18 12.83 16.04 -14.72
CA GLU A 18 12.52 16.80 -13.51
C GLU A 18 12.31 15.88 -12.29
N PHE A 19 11.84 14.66 -12.52
CA PHE A 19 11.47 13.73 -11.46
C PHE A 19 12.53 12.67 -11.14
N LYS A 20 13.69 12.72 -11.81
CA LYS A 20 14.77 11.72 -11.69
C LYS A 20 15.29 11.52 -10.25
N ASP A 21 15.17 12.55 -9.43
CA ASP A 21 15.67 12.58 -8.05
C ASP A 21 14.66 12.02 -7.04
N TYR A 22 13.47 11.59 -7.49
CA TYR A 22 12.44 11.01 -6.65
C TYR A 22 12.37 9.50 -6.85
N MET A 23 12.34 8.74 -5.75
CA MET A 23 12.17 7.28 -5.84
C MET A 23 10.71 6.86 -6.11
N ALA A 24 9.73 7.68 -5.71
CA ALA A 24 8.33 7.49 -6.09
C ALA A 24 7.91 8.55 -7.11
N GLU A 25 8.56 8.52 -8.28
CA GLU A 25 8.27 9.41 -9.40
C GLU A 25 6.78 9.45 -9.78
N ASP A 26 6.10 8.30 -9.73
CA ASP A 26 4.69 8.11 -10.06
C ASP A 26 3.75 8.97 -9.21
N TYR A 27 4.02 9.06 -7.91
CA TYR A 27 3.29 9.92 -7.00
C TYR A 27 3.48 11.40 -7.34
N PHE A 28 4.71 11.83 -7.64
CA PHE A 28 4.99 13.24 -7.96
C PHE A 28 4.47 13.66 -9.33
N PHE A 29 4.40 12.74 -10.30
CA PHE A 29 3.68 12.97 -11.55
C PHE A 29 2.22 13.31 -11.27
N GLY A 30 1.52 12.44 -10.53
CA GLY A 30 0.12 12.65 -10.17
C GLY A 30 -0.10 13.95 -9.41
N LYS A 31 0.76 14.27 -8.44
CA LYS A 31 0.67 15.51 -7.65
C LYS A 31 0.84 16.77 -8.51
N ASN A 32 1.81 16.80 -9.42
CA ASN A 32 2.06 17.97 -10.28
C ASN A 32 0.98 18.17 -11.35
N LEU A 33 0.46 17.06 -11.89
CA LEU A 33 -0.65 17.09 -12.84
C LEU A 33 -1.94 17.57 -12.16
N ALA A 34 -2.25 17.05 -10.97
CA ALA A 34 -3.40 17.50 -10.19
C ALA A 34 -3.33 18.99 -9.85
N ALA A 35 -2.15 19.50 -9.48
CA ALA A 35 -1.94 20.93 -9.23
C ALA A 35 -2.19 21.82 -10.46
N ARG A 36 -2.13 21.26 -11.67
CA ARG A 36 -2.42 21.93 -12.95
C ARG A 36 -3.88 21.72 -13.42
N GLY A 37 -4.73 21.12 -12.58
CA GLY A 37 -6.14 20.90 -12.88
C GLY A 37 -6.43 19.62 -13.68
N TYR A 38 -5.45 18.74 -13.90
CA TYR A 38 -5.73 17.44 -14.50
C TYR A 38 -6.43 16.51 -13.50
N THR A 39 -7.42 15.77 -13.99
CA THR A 39 -8.11 14.74 -13.22
C THR A 39 -7.43 13.39 -13.37
N SER A 40 -7.37 12.61 -12.29
CA SER A 40 -6.98 11.21 -12.32
C SER A 40 -8.21 10.30 -12.36
N GLY A 41 -8.07 9.13 -12.96
CA GLY A 41 -9.09 8.09 -12.98
C GLY A 41 -8.47 6.73 -12.68
N ILE A 42 -9.26 5.82 -12.11
CA ILE A 42 -8.86 4.45 -11.81
C ILE A 42 -9.62 3.54 -12.78
N SER A 43 -8.89 2.70 -13.52
CA SER A 43 -9.50 1.69 -14.37
C SER A 43 -10.17 0.61 -13.53
N ASN A 44 -11.32 0.13 -13.97
CA ASN A 44 -12.00 -1.03 -13.38
C ASN A 44 -11.28 -2.36 -13.72
N GLN A 45 -10.39 -2.35 -14.71
CA GLN A 45 -9.64 -3.53 -15.11
C GLN A 45 -8.34 -3.65 -14.32
N PRO A 46 -8.04 -4.83 -13.75
CA PRO A 46 -6.77 -5.05 -13.08
C PRO A 46 -5.62 -4.98 -14.08
N ALA A 47 -4.57 -4.24 -13.73
CA ALA A 47 -3.36 -4.20 -14.54
C ALA A 47 -2.56 -5.50 -14.34
N LEU A 48 -2.52 -6.35 -15.38
CA LEU A 48 -1.73 -7.58 -15.37
C LEU A 48 -0.24 -7.24 -15.42
N GLN A 49 0.51 -7.69 -14.42
CA GLN A 49 1.95 -7.50 -14.35
C GLN A 49 2.62 -8.85 -14.08
N ASN A 50 3.63 -9.18 -14.87
CA ASN A 50 4.45 -10.36 -14.64
C ASN A 50 5.18 -10.22 -13.30
N SER A 51 4.76 -10.96 -12.28
CA SER A 51 5.44 -11.02 -10.99
C SER A 51 6.56 -12.04 -11.04
N ALA A 52 7.78 -11.63 -10.69
CA ALA A 52 8.85 -12.58 -10.37
C ALA A 52 8.46 -13.42 -9.14
N ALA A 53 9.07 -14.60 -8.98
CA ALA A 53 8.86 -15.47 -7.83
C ALA A 53 9.00 -14.68 -6.51
N THR A 54 7.95 -14.67 -5.70
CA THR A 54 7.89 -13.90 -4.46
C THR A 54 8.21 -14.77 -3.26
N THR A 55 9.19 -14.38 -2.47
CA THR A 55 9.44 -14.93 -1.13
C THR A 55 8.84 -13.99 -0.08
N PHE A 56 8.64 -14.48 1.15
CA PHE A 56 8.17 -13.61 2.23
C PHE A 56 9.10 -12.40 2.45
N THR A 57 10.42 -12.62 2.38
CA THR A 57 11.40 -11.54 2.50
C THR A 57 11.27 -10.52 1.38
N SER A 58 11.05 -10.95 0.14
CA SER A 58 10.86 -10.00 -0.98
C SER A 58 9.54 -9.23 -0.85
N PHE A 59 8.48 -9.87 -0.34
CA PHE A 59 7.22 -9.22 0.00
C PHE A 59 7.38 -8.18 1.12
N SER A 60 7.95 -8.57 2.26
CA SER A 60 8.17 -7.71 3.42
C SER A 60 9.03 -6.50 3.06
N ASN A 61 10.13 -6.71 2.32
CA ASN A 61 10.97 -5.62 1.82
C ASN A 61 10.22 -4.67 0.88
N ARG A 62 9.33 -5.20 0.04
CA ARG A 62 8.50 -4.38 -0.87
C ARG A 62 7.48 -3.53 -0.11
N VAL A 63 6.76 -4.11 0.84
CA VAL A 63 5.77 -3.40 1.67
C VAL A 63 6.48 -2.37 2.56
N GLY A 64 7.55 -2.77 3.25
CA GLY A 64 8.35 -1.88 4.08
C GLY A 64 8.94 -0.71 3.29
N ARG A 65 9.41 -0.94 2.05
CA ARG A 65 9.86 0.16 1.17
C ARG A 65 8.75 1.17 0.92
N ARG A 66 7.52 0.72 0.59
CA ARG A 66 6.39 1.62 0.32
C ARG A 66 6.06 2.46 1.56
N ALA A 67 6.04 1.84 2.74
CA ALA A 67 5.83 2.54 4.01
C ALA A 67 6.92 3.61 4.24
N LYS A 68 8.21 3.26 4.15
CA LYS A 68 9.33 4.22 4.30
C LYS A 68 9.24 5.40 3.34
N LEU A 69 8.88 5.13 2.09
CA LEU A 69 8.70 6.15 1.07
C LEU A 69 7.57 7.10 1.42
N ARG A 70 6.41 6.59 1.86
CA ARG A 70 5.32 7.44 2.34
C ARG A 70 5.72 8.24 3.57
N ILE A 71 6.56 7.69 4.46
CA ILE A 71 7.05 8.42 5.65
C ILE A 71 7.81 9.65 5.25
N ALA A 72 8.68 9.53 4.24
CA ALA A 72 9.42 10.66 3.72
C ALA A 72 8.55 11.68 2.94
N MET A 73 7.46 11.23 2.30
CA MET A 73 6.71 12.03 1.33
C MET A 73 5.38 12.62 1.82
N MET A 74 4.67 11.90 2.69
CA MET A 74 3.31 12.18 3.14
C MET A 74 3.11 11.74 4.60
N PRO A 75 3.79 12.37 5.58
CA PRO A 75 3.69 12.00 6.98
C PRO A 75 2.25 12.00 7.51
N GLN A 76 1.40 12.90 7.00
CA GLN A 76 0.00 12.99 7.43
C GLN A 76 -0.82 11.73 7.12
N VAL A 77 -0.51 11.03 6.03
CA VAL A 77 -1.28 9.83 5.62
C VAL A 77 -0.96 8.63 6.52
N ILE A 78 0.23 8.61 7.11
CA ILE A 78 0.72 7.49 7.94
C ILE A 78 0.02 7.36 9.28
N LEU A 79 -0.55 8.45 9.79
CA LEU A 79 -1.39 8.37 10.99
C LEU A 79 -2.71 7.64 10.69
N VAL A 80 -3.18 7.74 9.45
CA VAL A 80 -4.46 7.15 9.02
C VAL A 80 -4.28 5.72 8.51
N GLU A 81 -3.12 5.37 7.94
CA GLU A 81 -2.85 4.03 7.39
C GLU A 81 -3.14 2.88 8.38
N PRO A 82 -2.65 2.90 9.64
CA PRO A 82 -2.92 1.81 10.59
C PRO A 82 -4.40 1.67 10.93
N LEU A 83 -5.19 2.75 10.83
CA LEU A 83 -6.62 2.71 11.10
C LEU A 83 -7.41 1.99 10.00
N GLN A 84 -6.79 1.77 8.84
CA GLN A 84 -7.41 1.09 7.70
C GLN A 84 -7.18 -0.43 7.72
N ASP A 85 -6.36 -0.94 8.65
CA ASP A 85 -6.15 -2.39 8.80
C ASP A 85 -7.39 -3.05 9.43
N CYS A 86 -7.55 -4.37 9.21
CA CYS A 86 -8.76 -5.11 9.60
C CYS A 86 -9.07 -4.97 11.10
N PHE A 87 -8.05 -5.10 11.96
CA PHE A 87 -8.24 -5.10 13.41
C PHE A 87 -8.55 -3.71 13.98
N PRO A 88 -7.77 -2.64 13.69
CA PRO A 88 -8.08 -1.30 14.19
C PRO A 88 -9.43 -0.79 13.66
N ALA A 89 -9.73 -0.99 12.38
CA ALA A 89 -11.03 -0.64 11.80
C ALA A 89 -12.18 -1.40 12.48
N GLY A 90 -11.97 -2.69 12.74
CA GLY A 90 -12.97 -3.54 13.41
C GLY A 90 -13.24 -3.12 14.86
N ILE A 91 -12.22 -2.71 15.60
CA ILE A 91 -12.38 -2.20 16.98
C ILE A 91 -13.17 -0.88 16.97
N ILE A 92 -12.80 0.06 16.10
CA ILE A 92 -13.49 1.35 15.98
C ILE A 92 -14.96 1.14 15.61
N MET A 93 -15.23 0.27 14.63
CA MET A 93 -16.58 -0.07 14.22
C MET A 93 -17.37 -0.71 15.37
N ALA A 94 -16.80 -1.71 16.05
CA ALA A 94 -17.48 -2.42 17.12
C ALA A 94 -17.80 -1.51 18.32
N LEU A 95 -16.87 -0.63 18.73
CA LEU A 95 -17.10 0.36 19.78
C LEU A 95 -18.18 1.38 19.38
N SER A 96 -18.16 1.84 18.13
CA SER A 96 -19.15 2.80 17.63
C SER A 96 -20.55 2.19 17.62
N VAL A 97 -20.71 0.99 17.06
CA VAL A 97 -22.02 0.32 16.98
C VAL A 97 -22.52 -0.08 18.37
N HIS A 98 -21.63 -0.50 19.28
CA HIS A 98 -22.00 -0.74 20.67
C HIS A 98 -22.55 0.53 21.33
N TYR A 99 -21.88 1.67 21.14
CA TYR A 99 -22.35 2.95 21.69
C TYR A 99 -23.72 3.41 21.16
N LEU A 100 -24.04 3.12 19.89
CA LEU A 100 -25.31 3.53 19.28
C LEU A 100 -26.48 2.55 19.53
N PHE A 101 -26.21 1.25 19.62
CA PHE A 101 -27.24 0.20 19.56
C PHE A 101 -27.13 -0.85 20.69
N ASP A 102 -26.19 -0.71 21.62
CA ASP A 102 -25.93 -1.64 22.73
C ASP A 102 -25.68 -3.11 22.32
N ILE A 103 -25.25 -3.34 21.07
CA ILE A 103 -24.90 -4.68 20.58
C ILE A 103 -23.56 -5.11 21.18
N THR A 104 -23.41 -6.41 21.50
CA THR A 104 -22.17 -6.93 22.11
C THR A 104 -20.94 -6.78 21.20
N ILE A 105 -19.88 -6.17 21.74
CA ILE A 105 -18.62 -5.89 21.02
C ILE A 105 -18.01 -7.16 20.38
N PRO A 106 -17.90 -8.31 21.07
CA PRO A 106 -17.29 -9.50 20.47
C PRO A 106 -18.04 -10.00 19.23
N MET A 107 -19.38 -9.96 19.25
CA MET A 107 -20.21 -10.38 18.13
C MET A 107 -19.97 -9.48 16.91
N LEU A 108 -19.97 -8.17 17.09
CA LEU A 108 -19.72 -7.20 16.01
C LEU A 108 -18.34 -7.37 15.40
N PHE A 109 -17.33 -7.60 16.24
CA PHE A 109 -15.96 -7.81 15.78
C PHE A 109 -15.82 -9.09 14.95
N VAL A 110 -16.47 -10.18 15.36
CA VAL A 110 -16.50 -11.44 14.61
C VAL A 110 -17.19 -11.25 13.24
N ILE A 111 -18.33 -10.56 13.20
CA ILE A 111 -19.04 -10.26 11.94
C ILE A 111 -18.15 -9.44 11.00
N HIS A 112 -17.51 -8.38 11.51
CA HIS A 112 -16.57 -7.56 10.74
C HIS A 112 -15.40 -8.38 10.19
N PHE A 113 -14.80 -9.22 11.02
CA PHE A 113 -13.68 -10.06 10.63
C PHE A 113 -14.07 -11.00 9.47
N PHE A 114 -15.22 -11.67 9.56
CA PHE A 114 -15.73 -12.53 8.49
C PHE A 114 -16.10 -11.76 7.22
N PHE A 115 -16.70 -10.58 7.37
CA PHE A 115 -16.99 -9.70 6.25
C PHE A 115 -15.70 -9.28 5.53
N TRP A 116 -14.69 -8.83 6.27
CA TRP A 116 -13.42 -8.37 5.73
C TRP A 116 -12.69 -9.44 4.93
N ILE A 117 -12.55 -10.64 5.50
CA ILE A 117 -11.90 -11.74 4.79
C ILE A 117 -12.69 -12.17 3.55
N SER A 118 -14.03 -12.07 3.58
CA SER A 118 -14.86 -12.38 2.41
C SER A 118 -14.63 -11.37 1.28
N MET A 119 -14.49 -10.08 1.61
CA MET A 119 -14.17 -9.02 0.64
C MET A 119 -12.78 -9.23 0.03
N ASP A 120 -11.78 -9.53 0.85
CA ASP A 120 -10.42 -9.83 0.36
C ASP A 120 -10.40 -11.09 -0.53
N TYR A 121 -11.17 -12.11 -0.17
CA TYR A 121 -11.35 -13.30 -1.01
C TYR A 121 -11.98 -12.94 -2.36
N MET A 122 -13.04 -12.12 -2.37
CA MET A 122 -13.69 -11.65 -3.60
C MET A 122 -12.72 -10.85 -4.48
N ILE A 123 -11.95 -9.93 -3.91
CA ILE A 123 -10.93 -9.16 -4.65
C ILE A 123 -9.91 -10.08 -5.31
N MET A 124 -9.44 -11.11 -4.60
CA MET A 124 -8.47 -12.06 -5.14
C MET A 124 -9.06 -12.91 -6.27
N ARG A 125 -10.34 -13.31 -6.17
CA ARG A 125 -11.08 -14.00 -7.24
C ARG A 125 -11.20 -13.13 -8.49
N VAL A 126 -11.54 -11.85 -8.32
CA VAL A 126 -11.63 -10.88 -9.43
C VAL A 126 -10.25 -10.67 -10.06
N LEU A 127 -9.20 -10.53 -9.26
CA LEU A 127 -7.84 -10.29 -9.74
C LEU A 127 -7.28 -11.49 -10.54
N GLN A 128 -7.59 -12.72 -10.11
CA GLN A 128 -7.20 -13.94 -10.82
C GLN A 128 -8.15 -14.28 -11.98
N ASN A 129 -9.25 -13.54 -12.14
CA ASN A 129 -10.28 -13.77 -13.13
C ASN A 129 -10.75 -15.24 -13.17
N GLY A 130 -10.92 -15.85 -12.00
CA GLY A 130 -11.16 -17.30 -11.88
C GLY A 130 -11.22 -17.81 -10.44
N PRO A 131 -11.34 -19.13 -10.24
CA PRO A 131 -11.17 -19.75 -8.93
C PRO A 131 -9.73 -19.57 -8.44
N LEU A 132 -9.56 -19.44 -7.13
CA LEU A 132 -8.23 -19.41 -6.55
C LEU A 132 -7.51 -20.75 -6.78
N THR A 133 -6.24 -20.66 -7.19
CA THR A 133 -5.35 -21.82 -7.34
C THR A 133 -4.97 -22.45 -6.00
N LEU A 134 -5.28 -21.79 -4.88
CA LEU A 134 -5.00 -22.21 -3.52
C LEU A 134 -6.28 -22.63 -2.80
N PRO A 135 -6.24 -23.67 -1.94
CA PRO A 135 -7.38 -24.06 -1.13
C PRO A 135 -7.71 -22.98 -0.08
N LEU A 136 -8.98 -22.91 0.31
CA LEU A 136 -9.51 -21.89 1.24
C LEU A 136 -8.76 -21.82 2.57
N ILE A 137 -8.36 -22.96 3.13
CA ILE A 137 -7.63 -23.01 4.40
C ILE A 137 -6.23 -22.38 4.30
N GLN A 138 -5.54 -22.59 3.17
CA GLN A 138 -4.24 -21.98 2.92
C GLN A 138 -4.40 -20.48 2.67
N PHE A 139 -5.45 -20.07 1.96
CA PHE A 139 -5.79 -18.66 1.80
C PHE A 139 -6.00 -17.97 3.15
N PHE A 140 -6.79 -18.57 4.05
CA PHE A 140 -7.00 -18.06 5.41
C PHE A 140 -5.67 -17.91 6.17
N GLY A 141 -4.83 -18.94 6.14
CA GLY A 141 -3.52 -18.90 6.79
C GLY A 141 -2.61 -17.79 6.26
N PHE A 142 -2.51 -17.64 4.94
CA PHE A 142 -1.72 -16.56 4.32
C PHE A 142 -2.31 -15.17 4.59
N TRP A 143 -3.63 -15.05 4.58
CA TRP A 143 -4.34 -13.81 4.91
C TRP A 143 -4.05 -13.39 6.35
N LEU A 144 -4.18 -14.30 7.31
CA LEU A 144 -3.90 -14.01 8.72
C LEU A 144 -2.43 -13.65 8.94
N PHE A 145 -1.52 -14.37 8.30
CA PHE A 145 -0.09 -14.08 8.36
C PHE A 145 0.25 -12.71 7.75
N ARG A 146 -0.43 -12.30 6.66
CA ARG A 146 -0.33 -10.95 6.11
C ARG A 146 -0.79 -9.90 7.11
N GLU A 147 -1.98 -10.07 7.69
CA GLU A 147 -2.55 -9.11 8.65
C GLU A 147 -1.68 -8.94 9.88
N LEU A 148 -1.17 -10.04 10.45
CA LEU A 148 -0.31 -9.98 11.64
C LEU A 148 1.09 -9.43 11.33
N SER A 149 1.61 -9.66 10.12
CA SER A 149 2.92 -9.14 9.73
C SER A 149 2.90 -7.65 9.33
N SER A 150 1.76 -7.11 8.92
CA SER A 150 1.59 -5.70 8.55
C SER A 150 2.09 -4.71 9.63
N PRO A 151 1.60 -4.76 10.88
CA PRO A 151 2.05 -3.83 11.93
C PRO A 151 3.54 -3.99 12.26
N VAL A 152 4.06 -5.23 12.23
CA VAL A 152 5.50 -5.49 12.47
C VAL A 152 6.36 -4.87 11.38
N ILE A 153 5.96 -4.99 10.11
CA ILE A 153 6.66 -4.39 8.97
C ILE A 153 6.61 -2.86 9.07
N PHE A 154 5.47 -2.30 9.49
CA PHE A 154 5.29 -0.87 9.64
C PHE A 154 6.18 -0.29 10.76
N ILE A 155 6.21 -0.90 11.94
CA ILE A 155 7.10 -0.49 13.04
C ILE A 155 8.56 -0.58 12.60
N LYS A 156 8.96 -1.68 11.94
CA LYS A 156 10.31 -1.83 11.38
C LYS A 156 10.63 -0.74 10.34
N ALA A 157 9.66 -0.34 9.53
CA ALA A 157 9.82 0.74 8.56
C ALA A 157 10.06 2.10 9.23
N LEU A 158 9.39 2.38 10.34
CA LEU A 158 9.59 3.59 11.15
C LEU A 158 10.99 3.62 11.79
N MET A 159 11.48 2.48 12.30
CA MET A 159 12.77 2.40 12.98
C MET A 159 13.98 2.53 12.03
N THR A 160 13.82 2.16 10.76
CA THR A 160 14.93 2.15 9.78
C THR A 160 14.58 2.97 8.55
N PRO A 161 14.98 4.26 8.47
CA PRO A 161 14.58 5.14 7.37
C PRO A 161 15.29 4.84 6.03
N SER A 162 16.35 4.03 6.02
CA SER A 162 17.07 3.69 4.79
C SER A 162 16.28 2.73 3.90
N VAL A 163 16.22 3.02 2.60
CA VAL A 163 15.50 2.24 1.61
C VAL A 163 16.48 1.41 0.79
N ARG A 164 16.44 0.09 0.97
CA ARG A 164 17.19 -0.84 0.11
C ARG A 164 16.36 -1.19 -1.12
N TRP A 165 16.90 -0.98 -2.31
CA TRP A 165 16.28 -1.38 -3.56
C TRP A 165 17.31 -1.92 -4.55
N ARG A 166 17.09 -3.18 -4.98
CA ARG A 166 18.08 -3.96 -5.75
C ARG A 166 19.42 -3.95 -5.00
N ASN A 167 20.50 -3.53 -5.66
CA ASN A 167 21.86 -3.47 -5.11
C ASN A 167 22.22 -2.07 -4.60
N ASN A 168 21.23 -1.23 -4.29
CA ASN A 168 21.47 0.13 -3.83
C ASN A 168 20.74 0.40 -2.51
N ILE A 169 21.36 1.22 -1.66
CA ILE A 169 20.76 1.81 -0.48
C ILE A 169 20.55 3.29 -0.77
N PHE A 170 19.32 3.74 -0.54
CA PHE A 170 18.91 5.11 -0.75
C PHE A 170 18.49 5.75 0.56
N HIS A 171 18.98 6.95 0.81
CA HIS A 171 18.52 7.80 1.89
C HIS A 171 17.60 8.87 1.29
N VAL A 172 16.37 8.95 1.77
CA VAL A 172 15.34 9.86 1.24
C VAL A 172 15.13 10.99 2.23
N ARG A 173 15.16 12.25 1.76
CA ARG A 173 14.84 13.42 2.58
C ARG A 173 13.32 13.57 2.74
N TRP A 174 12.93 14.34 3.74
CA TRP A 174 11.58 14.90 3.79
C TRP A 174 11.23 15.57 2.46
N GLY A 175 10.05 15.27 1.94
CA GLY A 175 9.61 15.68 0.60
C GLY A 175 9.98 14.71 -0.52
N GLY A 176 10.59 13.56 -0.23
CA GLY A 176 10.74 12.44 -1.17
C GLY A 176 11.97 12.45 -2.08
N LYS A 177 12.81 13.49 -2.03
CA LYS A 177 14.03 13.56 -2.84
C LYS A 177 15.11 12.62 -2.29
N ILE A 178 15.83 11.95 -3.19
CA ILE A 178 16.99 11.12 -2.86
C ILE A 178 18.12 12.04 -2.39
N ARG A 179 18.65 11.78 -1.19
CA ARG A 179 19.81 12.46 -0.62
C ARG A 179 21.09 11.83 -1.14
N ASP A 180 21.24 10.55 -0.85
CA ASP A 180 22.46 9.77 -1.09
C ASP A 180 22.08 8.41 -1.68
N ARG A 181 22.90 7.94 -2.62
CA ARG A 181 22.85 6.60 -3.19
C ARG A 181 24.16 5.90 -2.85
N ILE A 182 24.07 4.77 -2.15
CA ILE A 182 25.20 3.90 -1.84
C ILE A 182 24.99 2.59 -2.61
N SER A 183 25.90 2.28 -3.53
CA SER A 183 25.93 0.98 -4.23
C SER A 183 26.57 -0.07 -3.34
N VAL A 184 25.93 -1.24 -3.23
CA VAL A 184 26.35 -2.39 -2.41
C VAL A 184 26.61 -3.59 -3.29
#